data_AF-A0A0C9RFH8-F1
#
_entry.id   AF-A0A0C9RFH8-F1
#
_cell.length_a   1.000
_cell.length_b   1.000
_cell.length_c   1.000
_cell.angle_alpha   90.00
_cell.angle_beta   90.00
_cell.angle_gamma   90.00
#
_symmetry.space_group_name_H-M   'P 1'
#
loop_
_entity.id
_entity.type
_entity.pdbx_description
1 polymer ?
#
loop_
_entity_poly.entity_id
_entity_poly.type
_entity_poly.pdbx_seq_one_letter_code
_entity_poly.pdbx_strand_id
1 'polypeptide(L)'
;MGTIKQIHNGVVKNDVEGFLEKIADPVSPVILCSKDMNGLNVLHKAAGLGYMDIAREILERYPAAALAQDNDGKTPLHYGAAVRDGGAMYELLAEYGADESKLDNRNKAAAFYKNRPGDIDLSNLVVIPEAPRVSGTKYPKHWDWRILDSDGMSLRSLKKIDTQVDVDSAFGSAESALKSAASSENVFGVIAGEHEEEIEGDFNDVDIIEDPEIDHLLVNGNMEQLASVVLNGEGRRLVNRQSSNPELQAFIDNVPSYIGKIHAVHIAAREGNLRDLQNALDRRKFAIARDGASPHGATPLHVAVVFGHTSVIRYLAGRFPETTHAVDVDGRTPLHYAATLADNGHYYNLLLHLGANPLILDNFGQKADFYKENQTDLSHKQLLRDFGAREELADEMLTDKGRKSSSFNLPLIKTLKKLF
;
A
#
# COMPACT_ATOMS: atom_id res chain seq x y z
N MET A 1 -10.64 14.60 18.80
CA MET A 1 -9.99 15.19 17.60
C MET A 1 -9.66 16.70 17.75
N GLY A 2 -9.43 17.20 18.97
CA GLY A 2 -8.94 18.57 19.20
C GLY A 2 -7.63 18.64 20.00
N THR A 3 -7.13 17.50 20.48
CA THR A 3 -6.03 17.41 21.45
C THR A 3 -4.72 17.97 20.90
N ILE A 4 -4.30 17.60 19.69
CA ILE A 4 -3.05 18.13 19.07
C ILE A 4 -3.10 19.66 18.93
N LYS A 5 -4.17 20.19 18.33
CA LYS A 5 -4.34 21.66 18.19
C LYS A 5 -4.36 22.35 19.54
N GLN A 6 -5.06 21.77 20.52
CA GLN A 6 -5.15 22.32 21.87
C GLN A 6 -3.82 22.27 22.62
N ILE A 7 -3.01 21.24 22.41
CA ILE A 7 -1.67 21.09 23.01
C ILE A 7 -0.73 22.14 22.41
N HIS A 8 -0.63 22.23 21.07
CA HIS A 8 0.17 23.27 20.42
C HIS A 8 -0.29 24.68 20.79
N ASN A 9 -1.60 24.92 20.82
CA ASN A 9 -2.16 26.22 21.26
C ASN A 9 -1.94 26.49 22.75
N GLY A 10 -1.98 25.47 23.60
CA GLY A 10 -1.68 25.57 25.04
C GLY A 10 -0.23 26.00 25.26
N VAL A 11 0.71 25.40 24.51
CA VAL A 11 2.12 25.82 24.52
C VAL A 11 2.27 27.25 24.03
N VAL A 12 1.69 27.63 22.89
CA VAL A 12 1.81 29.00 22.36
C VAL A 12 1.27 30.04 23.36
N LYS A 13 0.18 29.73 24.07
CA LYS A 13 -0.44 30.61 25.08
C LYS A 13 0.20 30.55 26.46
N ASN A 14 1.21 29.70 26.68
CA ASN A 14 1.82 29.41 27.97
C ASN A 14 0.82 28.96 29.06
N ASP A 15 -0.19 28.17 28.68
CA ASP A 15 -1.19 27.61 29.59
C ASP A 15 -0.68 26.29 30.18
N VAL A 16 0.12 26.38 31.26
CA VAL A 16 0.77 25.23 31.90
C VAL A 16 -0.26 24.24 32.46
N GLU A 17 -1.27 24.73 33.17
CA GLU A 17 -2.30 23.88 33.80
C GLU A 17 -3.17 23.18 32.74
N GLY A 18 -3.65 23.94 31.74
CA GLY A 18 -4.44 23.38 30.65
C GLY A 18 -3.64 22.50 29.69
N PHE A 19 -2.31 22.60 29.68
CA PHE A 19 -1.40 21.70 28.97
C PHE A 19 -1.25 20.38 29.74
N LEU A 20 -1.00 20.44 31.05
CA LEU A 20 -0.84 19.27 31.91
C LEU A 20 -2.11 18.42 32.00
N GLU A 21 -3.29 19.05 32.11
CA GLU A 21 -4.57 18.35 32.12
C GLU A 21 -4.78 17.52 30.84
N LYS A 22 -4.36 18.05 29.68
CA LYS A 22 -4.52 17.36 28.38
C LYS A 22 -3.47 16.28 28.13
N ILE A 23 -2.43 16.24 28.95
CA ILE A 23 -1.36 15.24 28.91
C ILE A 23 -1.54 14.20 30.03
N ALA A 24 -2.56 14.34 30.88
CA ALA A 24 -2.93 13.34 31.90
C ALA A 24 -3.38 12.01 31.26
N ASP A 25 -2.95 10.89 31.84
CA ASP A 25 -3.05 9.55 31.25
C ASP A 25 -4.49 9.11 30.91
N PRO A 26 -4.69 8.31 29.84
CA PRO A 26 -3.68 7.68 28.99
C PRO A 26 -3.43 8.48 27.70
N VAL A 27 -2.23 9.06 27.55
CA VAL A 27 -1.85 9.81 26.34
C VAL A 27 -0.83 9.03 25.51
N SER A 28 -1.15 8.84 24.22
CA SER A 28 -0.21 8.24 23.27
C SER A 28 1.00 9.15 23.07
N PRO A 29 2.25 8.66 23.21
CA PRO A 29 3.48 9.45 23.06
C PRO A 29 3.61 10.08 21.65
N VAL A 30 2.83 9.57 20.69
CA VAL A 30 2.73 10.08 19.32
C VAL A 30 2.20 11.52 19.27
N ILE A 31 1.40 11.96 20.26
CA ILE A 31 0.79 13.29 20.28
C ILE A 31 1.82 14.40 20.54
N LEU A 32 2.81 14.14 21.41
CA LEU A 32 3.90 15.09 21.69
C LEU A 32 4.90 15.20 20.52
N CYS A 33 4.97 14.16 19.70
CA CYS A 33 5.75 14.13 18.45
C CYS A 33 5.05 14.79 17.27
N SER A 34 3.81 15.25 17.45
CA SER A 34 3.04 15.85 16.36
C SER A 34 3.71 17.12 15.84
N LYS A 35 3.86 17.20 14.51
CA LYS A 35 4.51 18.32 13.82
C LYS A 35 3.46 19.23 13.17
N ASP A 36 3.74 20.52 13.11
CA ASP A 36 2.94 21.49 12.34
C ASP A 36 3.33 21.51 10.84
N MET A 37 2.75 22.43 10.06
CA MET A 37 3.06 22.61 8.63
C MET A 37 4.54 22.91 8.35
N ASN A 38 5.26 23.47 9.32
CA ASN A 38 6.67 23.81 9.22
C ASN A 38 7.56 22.67 9.75
N GLY A 39 6.98 21.54 10.17
CA GLY A 39 7.69 20.41 10.74
C GLY A 39 8.04 20.57 12.23
N LEU A 40 7.55 21.63 12.89
CA LEU A 40 7.85 21.93 14.29
C LEU A 40 6.99 21.09 15.22
N ASN A 41 7.62 20.43 16.17
CA ASN A 41 6.92 19.75 17.24
C ASN A 41 6.54 20.73 18.37
N VAL A 42 5.83 20.22 19.37
CA VAL A 42 5.42 21.00 20.55
C VAL A 42 6.64 21.52 21.33
N LEU A 43 7.71 20.74 21.38
CA LEU A 43 8.96 21.10 22.06
C LEU A 43 9.74 22.21 21.34
N HIS A 44 9.76 22.25 19.99
CA HIS A 44 10.34 23.34 19.21
C HIS A 44 9.69 24.67 19.57
N LYS A 45 8.36 24.67 19.76
CA LYS A 45 7.59 25.86 20.19
C LYS A 45 7.91 26.25 21.63
N ALA A 46 7.88 25.31 22.56
CA ALA A 46 8.23 25.58 23.96
C ALA A 46 9.67 26.10 24.10
N ALA A 47 10.61 25.45 23.40
CA ALA A 47 12.03 25.81 23.40
C ALA A 47 12.28 27.19 22.80
N GLY A 48 11.68 27.52 21.65
CA GLY A 48 11.89 28.82 21.00
C GLY A 48 11.13 29.99 21.64
N LEU A 49 10.05 29.72 22.38
CA LEU A 49 9.32 30.72 23.16
C LEU A 49 9.87 30.89 24.59
N GLY A 50 10.76 30.00 25.03
CA GLY A 50 11.40 30.06 26.36
C GLY A 50 10.52 29.54 27.50
N TYR A 51 9.52 28.70 27.22
CA TYR A 51 8.62 28.14 28.24
C TYR A 51 9.24 26.93 28.91
N MET A 52 10.08 27.19 29.93
CA MET A 52 10.87 26.16 30.62
C MET A 52 10.03 25.08 31.29
N ASP A 53 8.94 25.46 31.96
CA ASP A 53 8.10 24.50 32.70
C ASP A 53 7.44 23.49 31.76
N ILE A 54 6.91 23.98 30.64
CA ILE A 54 6.30 23.15 29.59
C ILE A 54 7.36 22.26 28.91
N ALA A 55 8.55 22.82 28.63
CA ALA A 55 9.63 22.06 28.01
C ALA A 55 10.12 20.91 28.90
N ARG A 56 10.27 21.16 30.22
CA ARG A 56 10.66 20.14 31.21
C ARG A 56 9.65 19.00 31.25
N GLU A 57 8.37 19.31 31.35
CA GLU A 57 7.29 18.32 31.41
C GLU A 57 7.21 17.45 30.13
N ILE A 58 7.46 18.03 28.96
CA ILE A 58 7.54 17.28 27.70
C ILE A 58 8.72 16.31 27.71
N LEU A 59 9.89 16.78 28.15
CA LEU A 59 11.14 16.00 28.14
C LEU A 59 11.14 14.88 29.18
N GLU A 60 10.56 15.10 30.36
CA GLU A 60 10.42 14.08 31.40
C GLU A 60 9.55 12.91 30.94
N ARG A 61 8.49 13.19 30.17
CA ARG A 61 7.60 12.15 29.63
C ARG A 61 8.10 11.54 28.32
N TYR A 62 8.74 12.33 27.47
CA TYR A 62 9.18 11.90 26.15
C TYR A 62 10.49 12.59 25.70
N PRO A 63 11.65 12.05 26.10
CA PRO A 63 12.95 12.66 25.78
C PRO A 63 13.27 12.63 24.27
N ALA A 64 12.71 11.67 23.52
CA ALA A 64 12.95 11.56 22.08
C ALA A 64 12.38 12.74 21.25
N ALA A 65 11.54 13.61 21.83
CA ALA A 65 11.10 14.85 21.17
C ALA A 65 12.28 15.82 20.93
N ALA A 66 13.34 15.75 21.72
CA ALA A 66 14.53 16.59 21.59
C ALA A 66 15.32 16.34 20.29
N LEU A 67 15.15 15.17 19.67
CA LEU A 67 15.85 14.76 18.45
C LEU A 67 15.08 15.09 17.16
N ALA A 68 13.83 15.55 17.28
CA ALA A 68 13.00 15.81 16.11
C ALA A 68 13.55 16.99 15.29
N GLN A 69 13.56 16.84 13.97
CA GLN A 69 13.94 17.91 13.04
C GLN A 69 12.70 18.53 12.40
N ASP A 70 12.75 19.84 12.20
CA ASP A 70 11.79 20.57 11.36
C ASP A 70 12.12 20.43 9.86
N ASN A 71 11.40 21.16 9.01
CA ASN A 71 11.64 21.14 7.56
C ASN A 71 13.01 21.73 7.15
N ASP A 72 13.60 22.58 8.00
CA ASP A 72 14.93 23.19 7.81
C ASP A 72 16.07 22.33 8.41
N GLY A 73 15.74 21.18 9.00
CA GLY A 73 16.70 20.29 9.67
C GLY A 73 17.09 20.73 11.09
N LYS A 74 16.47 21.79 11.63
CA LYS A 74 16.73 22.33 12.98
C LYS A 74 16.03 21.50 14.06
N THR A 75 16.76 21.26 15.14
CA THR A 75 16.25 20.58 16.34
C THR A 75 15.75 21.61 17.37
N PRO A 76 14.97 21.21 18.39
CA PRO A 76 14.56 22.10 19.47
C PRO A 76 15.74 22.81 20.15
N LEU A 77 16.91 22.18 20.19
CA LEU A 77 18.16 22.77 20.71
C LEU A 77 18.61 24.01 19.91
N HIS A 78 18.41 24.01 18.59
CA HIS A 78 18.70 25.19 17.76
C HIS A 78 17.81 26.37 18.16
N TYR A 79 16.53 26.12 18.43
CA TYR A 79 15.58 27.13 18.89
C TYR A 79 15.87 27.61 20.31
N GLY A 80 16.18 26.69 21.22
CA GLY A 80 16.59 27.01 22.60
C GLY A 80 17.87 27.84 22.67
N ALA A 81 18.80 27.66 21.72
CA ALA A 81 20.00 28.49 21.63
C ALA A 81 19.71 29.96 21.31
N ALA A 82 18.63 30.26 20.58
CA ALA A 82 18.26 31.63 20.21
C ALA A 82 17.47 32.36 21.32
N VAL A 83 17.05 31.66 22.37
CA VAL A 83 16.33 32.29 23.50
C VAL A 83 17.30 33.08 24.38
N ARG A 84 16.82 34.21 24.89
CA ARG A 84 17.59 35.11 25.77
C ARG A 84 17.37 34.81 27.25
N ASP A 85 17.45 33.54 27.63
CA ASP A 85 17.23 33.04 29.01
C ASP A 85 18.54 32.74 29.77
N GLY A 86 19.67 33.22 29.25
CA GLY A 86 20.98 32.91 29.80
C GLY A 86 21.55 31.55 29.38
N GLY A 87 20.85 30.81 28.51
CA GLY A 87 21.23 29.46 28.08
C GLY A 87 20.57 28.34 28.88
N ALA A 88 19.65 28.66 29.79
CA ALA A 88 19.00 27.67 30.64
C ALA A 88 18.19 26.63 29.86
N MET A 89 17.46 27.04 28.81
CA MET A 89 16.74 26.12 27.91
C MET A 89 17.70 25.26 27.09
N TYR A 90 18.83 25.83 26.67
CA TYR A 90 19.86 25.10 25.93
C TYR A 90 20.46 23.98 26.80
N GLU A 91 20.81 24.31 28.05
CA GLU A 91 21.35 23.35 29.02
C GLU A 91 20.33 22.26 29.37
N LEU A 92 19.07 22.62 29.58
CA LEU A 92 17.99 21.65 29.83
C LEU A 92 17.82 20.67 28.67
N LEU A 93 17.82 21.15 27.42
CA LEU A 93 17.70 20.28 26.26
C LEU A 93 18.92 19.37 26.09
N ALA A 94 20.12 19.87 26.35
CA ALA A 94 21.35 19.09 26.33
C ALA A 94 21.37 17.99 27.40
N GLU A 95 20.87 18.29 28.62
CA GLU A 95 20.76 17.32 29.72
C GLU A 95 19.86 16.13 29.36
N TYR A 96 18.76 16.37 28.65
CA TYR A 96 17.82 15.33 28.20
C TYR A 96 18.21 14.66 26.86
N GLY A 97 19.46 14.84 26.40
CA GLY A 97 20.02 14.09 25.28
C GLY A 97 19.84 14.73 23.90
N ALA A 98 19.64 16.06 23.82
CA ALA A 98 19.71 16.76 22.55
C ALA A 98 21.13 16.77 21.98
N ASP A 99 21.28 16.43 20.71
CA ASP A 99 22.58 16.38 20.03
C ASP A 99 23.09 17.80 19.66
N GLU A 100 24.15 18.26 20.34
CA GLU A 100 24.81 19.55 20.08
C GLU A 100 25.57 19.57 18.75
N SER A 101 25.99 18.40 18.27
CA SER A 101 26.78 18.25 17.04
C SER A 101 25.92 18.25 15.78
N LYS A 102 24.59 18.12 15.94
CA LYS A 102 23.67 18.04 14.82
C LYS A 102 23.62 19.36 14.06
N LEU A 103 23.83 19.27 12.75
CA LEU A 103 23.77 20.40 11.84
C LEU A 103 22.40 20.51 11.16
N ASP A 104 21.96 21.75 10.93
CA ASP A 104 20.81 22.07 10.09
C ASP A 104 21.11 21.90 8.58
N ASN A 105 20.11 22.11 7.72
CA ASN A 105 20.28 22.04 6.26
C ASN A 105 21.22 23.13 5.70
N ARG A 106 21.64 24.09 6.53
CA ARG A 106 22.62 25.15 6.21
C ARG A 106 24.00 24.83 6.78
N ASN A 107 24.22 23.62 7.29
CA ASN A 107 25.43 23.16 7.94
C ASN A 107 25.84 23.99 9.17
N LYS A 108 24.87 24.53 9.92
CA LYS A 108 25.09 25.28 11.16
C LYS A 108 24.69 24.43 12.36
N ALA A 109 25.51 24.47 13.41
CA ALA A 109 25.23 23.83 14.70
C ALA A 109 24.36 24.73 15.60
N ALA A 110 23.72 24.16 16.61
CA ALA A 110 22.88 24.89 17.56
C ALA A 110 23.64 26.04 18.26
N ALA A 111 24.90 25.82 18.64
CA ALA A 111 25.75 26.83 19.27
C ALA A 111 25.96 28.11 18.42
N PHE A 112 25.85 28.01 17.09
CA PHE A 112 25.97 29.17 16.19
C PHE A 112 24.86 30.20 16.45
N TYR A 113 23.66 29.74 16.79
CA TYR A 113 22.48 30.59 16.98
C TYR A 113 22.48 31.32 18.32
N LYS A 114 23.29 30.90 19.30
CA LYS A 114 23.48 31.59 20.60
C LYS A 114 23.90 33.05 20.46
N ASN A 115 24.71 33.35 19.45
CA ASN A 115 25.21 34.69 19.19
C ASN A 115 24.40 35.46 18.15
N ARG A 116 23.40 34.81 17.52
CA ARG A 116 22.61 35.36 16.40
C ARG A 116 21.15 34.92 16.49
N PRO A 117 20.41 35.40 17.51
CA PRO A 117 19.02 35.01 17.70
C PRO A 117 18.11 35.46 16.54
N GLY A 118 18.51 36.48 15.77
CA GLY A 118 17.75 36.96 14.59
C GLY A 118 17.85 36.08 13.34
N ASP A 119 18.73 35.08 13.31
CA ASP A 119 18.82 34.14 12.18
C ASP A 119 17.74 33.04 12.26
N ILE A 120 17.05 32.93 13.40
CA ILE A 120 15.91 32.02 13.58
C ILE A 120 14.62 32.80 13.42
N ASP A 121 13.76 32.33 12.52
CA ASP A 121 12.45 32.91 12.33
C ASP A 121 11.48 32.42 13.41
N LEU A 122 11.42 33.18 14.52
CA LEU A 122 10.54 32.93 15.66
C LEU A 122 9.06 33.14 15.32
N SER A 123 8.73 33.81 14.21
CA SER A 123 7.34 34.04 13.81
C SER A 123 6.61 32.72 13.49
N ASN A 124 7.35 31.71 13.03
CA ASN A 124 6.84 30.38 12.72
C ASN A 124 6.44 29.56 13.96
N LEU A 125 6.86 29.97 15.16
CA LEU A 125 6.53 29.26 16.40
C LEU A 125 5.06 29.44 16.81
N VAL A 126 4.44 30.55 16.40
CA VAL A 126 3.04 30.90 16.71
C VAL A 126 2.04 30.19 15.78
N VAL A 127 2.54 29.52 14.73
CA VAL A 127 1.69 28.76 13.80
C VAL A 127 1.14 27.55 14.53
N ILE A 128 -0.13 27.60 14.90
CA ILE A 128 -0.82 26.43 15.45
C ILE A 128 -1.06 25.49 14.27
N PRO A 129 -0.81 24.16 14.39
CA PRO A 129 -1.30 23.23 13.39
C PRO A 129 -2.78 23.50 13.23
N GLU A 130 -3.19 23.97 12.04
CA GLU A 130 -4.61 24.04 11.74
C GLU A 130 -5.14 22.65 12.08
N ALA A 131 -6.10 22.59 13.03
CA ALA A 131 -6.87 21.36 13.19
C ALA A 131 -7.23 20.98 11.76
N PRO A 132 -6.99 19.72 11.34
CA PRO A 132 -7.34 19.35 9.99
C PRO A 132 -8.77 19.84 9.82
N ARG A 133 -8.97 20.86 8.97
CA ARG A 133 -10.32 21.08 8.45
C ARG A 133 -10.63 19.70 7.93
N VAL A 134 -11.64 19.05 8.47
CA VAL A 134 -12.22 17.92 7.76
C VAL A 134 -12.99 18.52 6.59
N SER A 135 -12.26 19.19 5.68
CA SER A 135 -12.53 19.17 4.27
C SER A 135 -11.85 17.89 3.76
N GLY A 136 -12.54 16.78 4.00
CA GLY A 136 -12.59 15.66 3.08
C GLY A 136 -11.33 14.89 2.68
N THR A 137 -10.15 15.01 3.30
CA THR A 137 -9.06 14.07 3.00
C THR A 137 -8.18 13.75 4.20
N LYS A 138 -8.35 12.53 4.71
CA LYS A 138 -7.51 11.90 5.74
C LYS A 138 -6.41 11.08 5.06
N TYR A 139 -5.75 11.62 4.04
CA TYR A 139 -4.94 10.80 3.13
C TYR A 139 -3.62 11.46 2.72
N PRO A 140 -2.60 10.65 2.37
CA PRO A 140 -1.37 11.15 1.75
C PRO A 140 -1.69 11.99 0.51
N LYS A 141 -0.85 13.00 0.21
CA LYS A 141 -1.01 13.94 -0.93
C LYS A 141 -1.23 13.31 -2.32
N HIS A 142 -1.09 12.00 -2.46
CA HIS A 142 -1.24 11.23 -3.70
C HIS A 142 -2.48 10.31 -3.71
N TRP A 143 -3.35 10.41 -2.72
CA TRP A 143 -4.54 9.57 -2.61
C TRP A 143 -5.76 10.28 -3.19
N ASP A 144 -6.04 9.97 -4.45
CA ASP A 144 -7.13 10.55 -5.21
C ASP A 144 -8.37 9.64 -5.17
N TRP A 145 -9.46 10.13 -4.59
CA TRP A 145 -10.75 9.41 -4.52
C TRP A 145 -11.47 9.35 -5.87
N ARG A 146 -11.07 10.18 -6.84
CA ARG A 146 -11.51 10.08 -8.24
C ARG A 146 -11.00 8.81 -8.92
N ILE A 147 -10.13 8.04 -8.26
CA ILE A 147 -9.79 6.68 -8.68
C ILE A 147 -11.01 5.77 -8.54
N LEU A 148 -11.98 6.06 -7.65
CA LEU A 148 -13.20 5.30 -7.47
C LEU A 148 -14.43 5.85 -8.24
N ASP A 149 -14.45 7.14 -8.56
CA ASP A 149 -15.53 7.78 -9.32
C ASP A 149 -15.32 7.70 -10.85
N SER A 150 -16.40 7.44 -11.56
CA SER A 150 -16.42 7.20 -13.01
C SER A 150 -16.48 8.50 -13.82
N ASP A 151 -15.42 9.32 -13.83
CA ASP A 151 -15.40 10.47 -14.74
C ASP A 151 -14.05 10.77 -15.40
N GLY A 152 -14.04 10.65 -16.73
CA GLY A 152 -13.21 11.47 -17.61
C GLY A 152 -11.75 11.08 -17.78
N MET A 153 -11.50 10.07 -18.62
CA MET A 153 -10.22 9.82 -19.29
C MET A 153 -9.65 11.13 -19.90
N SER A 154 -8.52 11.64 -19.40
CA SER A 154 -7.69 12.58 -20.14
C SER A 154 -6.22 12.17 -20.07
N LEU A 155 -5.80 11.46 -21.11
CA LEU A 155 -4.41 11.20 -21.45
C LEU A 155 -3.68 12.55 -21.64
N ARG A 156 -2.83 12.95 -20.69
CA ARG A 156 -1.82 13.99 -20.94
C ARG A 156 -0.44 13.63 -20.40
N SER A 157 0.44 13.35 -21.36
CA SER A 157 1.88 13.59 -21.41
C SER A 157 2.81 12.78 -20.49
N LEU A 158 3.23 11.62 -21.01
CA LEU A 158 4.54 11.05 -20.71
C LEU A 158 5.62 11.90 -21.41
N LYS A 159 6.38 12.67 -20.62
CA LYS A 159 7.65 13.27 -21.08
C LYS A 159 8.69 12.16 -21.21
N LYS A 160 9.20 11.99 -22.44
CA LYS A 160 10.41 11.24 -22.78
C LYS A 160 11.55 11.61 -21.82
N ILE A 161 12.14 10.61 -21.18
CA ILE A 161 13.49 10.67 -20.64
C ILE A 161 14.36 9.97 -21.68
N ASP A 162 15.17 10.77 -22.39
CA ASP A 162 16.26 10.28 -23.23
C ASP A 162 17.36 9.74 -22.31
N THR A 163 17.68 8.45 -22.45
CA THR A 163 18.99 7.93 -22.11
C THR A 163 19.55 7.26 -23.36
N GLN A 164 20.42 8.00 -24.05
CA GLN A 164 21.40 7.44 -24.96
C GLN A 164 22.28 6.46 -24.18
N VAL A 165 22.20 5.18 -24.54
CA VAL A 165 23.36 4.29 -24.51
C VAL A 165 23.32 3.48 -25.79
N ASP A 166 24.26 3.80 -26.68
CA ASP A 166 24.58 3.05 -27.87
C ASP A 166 25.09 1.65 -27.51
N VAL A 167 24.50 0.62 -28.09
CA VAL A 167 25.23 -0.58 -28.53
C VAL A 167 24.48 -1.25 -29.66
N ASP A 168 25.13 -1.24 -30.81
CA ASP A 168 24.73 -1.82 -32.08
C ASP A 168 24.59 -3.35 -32.06
N SER A 169 23.80 -3.81 -33.03
CA SER A 169 23.88 -5.11 -33.73
C SER A 169 23.35 -6.36 -33.02
N ALA A 170 22.18 -6.83 -33.45
CA ALA A 170 22.13 -7.82 -34.54
C ALA A 170 20.68 -8.26 -34.85
N PHE A 171 20.38 -8.30 -36.16
CA PHE A 171 19.24 -8.98 -36.79
C PHE A 171 17.87 -8.29 -36.63
N GLY A 172 17.16 -7.88 -37.68
CA GLY A 172 17.21 -8.30 -39.08
C GLY A 172 15.75 -8.40 -39.58
N SER A 173 15.23 -7.26 -40.06
CA SER A 173 14.10 -7.06 -40.98
C SER A 173 12.93 -8.05 -41.01
N ALA A 174 11.72 -7.50 -40.81
CA ALA A 174 10.70 -7.49 -41.86
C ALA A 174 9.67 -6.37 -41.58
N GLU A 175 9.85 -5.25 -42.29
CA GLU A 175 8.88 -4.17 -42.45
C GLU A 175 8.10 -4.43 -43.75
N SER A 176 6.78 -4.28 -43.69
CA SER A 176 5.82 -3.92 -44.77
C SER A 176 4.45 -4.53 -44.42
N ALA A 177 3.30 -3.92 -44.64
CA ALA A 177 2.91 -2.59 -45.08
C ALA A 177 1.40 -2.52 -44.83
N LEU A 178 0.86 -1.38 -44.39
CA LEU A 178 -0.26 -0.70 -45.04
C LEU A 178 -0.68 0.53 -44.22
N LYS A 179 -0.74 1.64 -44.95
CA LYS A 179 -1.14 2.98 -44.55
C LYS A 179 -2.48 3.28 -45.21
N SER A 180 -3.26 4.17 -44.59
CA SER A 180 -4.55 4.74 -45.02
C SER A 180 -5.77 3.85 -44.76
N ALA A 181 -6.94 4.33 -44.33
CA ALA A 181 -7.50 5.69 -44.39
C ALA A 181 -8.44 5.94 -43.20
N ALA A 182 -8.64 7.23 -42.89
CA ALA A 182 -9.64 7.70 -41.95
C ALA A 182 -11.04 7.73 -42.60
N SER A 183 -12.05 7.24 -41.89
CA SER A 183 -13.39 7.85 -41.85
C SER A 183 -14.20 7.23 -40.73
N SER A 184 -14.78 8.10 -39.92
CA SER A 184 -15.78 7.87 -38.88
C SER A 184 -16.91 6.95 -39.33
N GLU A 185 -17.34 6.04 -38.45
CA GLU A 185 -18.76 5.79 -38.18
C GLU A 185 -18.93 5.00 -36.88
N ASN A 186 -19.83 5.50 -36.03
CA ASN A 186 -20.37 4.80 -34.87
C ASN A 186 -21.13 3.56 -35.35
N VAL A 187 -20.68 2.37 -34.98
CA VAL A 187 -21.54 1.18 -34.96
C VAL A 187 -21.17 0.34 -33.74
N PHE A 188 -22.08 0.33 -32.76
CA PHE A 188 -22.25 -0.74 -31.79
C PHE A 188 -22.35 -2.06 -32.56
N GLY A 189 -21.34 -2.92 -32.43
CA GLY A 189 -21.23 -4.17 -33.16
C GLY A 189 -20.59 -5.24 -32.29
N VAL A 190 -21.47 -6.03 -31.67
CA VAL A 190 -21.24 -7.31 -31.01
C VAL A 190 -20.17 -8.15 -31.72
N ILE A 191 -19.15 -8.60 -30.98
CA ILE A 191 -18.41 -9.82 -31.32
C ILE A 191 -18.28 -10.63 -30.04
N ALA A 192 -19.15 -11.63 -29.96
CA ALA A 192 -19.05 -12.77 -29.06
C ALA A 192 -17.70 -13.47 -29.27
N GLY A 193 -16.97 -13.64 -28.16
CA GLY A 193 -15.85 -14.55 -28.01
C GLY A 193 -16.12 -15.33 -26.74
N GLU A 194 -16.63 -16.54 -26.94
CA GLU A 194 -17.15 -17.46 -25.94
C GLU A 194 -16.14 -17.72 -24.83
N HIS A 195 -16.44 -17.20 -23.64
CA HIS A 195 -16.29 -17.82 -22.32
C HIS A 195 -16.80 -16.79 -21.29
N GLU A 196 -18.08 -16.43 -21.43
CA GLU A 196 -18.85 -15.87 -20.32
C GLU A 196 -19.26 -17.07 -19.46
N GLU A 197 -18.46 -17.38 -18.44
CA GLU A 197 -19.07 -17.94 -17.23
C GLU A 197 -19.90 -16.79 -16.65
N GLU A 198 -21.14 -16.69 -17.10
CA GLU A 198 -22.17 -15.94 -16.42
C GLU A 198 -22.18 -16.42 -14.97
N ILE A 199 -21.86 -15.53 -14.04
CA ILE A 199 -22.11 -15.77 -12.62
C ILE A 199 -23.63 -15.66 -12.45
N GLU A 200 -24.37 -16.68 -12.90
CA GLU A 200 -25.70 -17.01 -12.40
C GLU A 200 -25.55 -17.58 -10.98
N GLY A 201 -25.08 -16.74 -10.06
CA GLY A 201 -25.43 -16.88 -8.67
C GLY A 201 -26.75 -16.17 -8.51
N ASP A 202 -27.80 -16.88 -8.14
CA ASP A 202 -29.09 -16.29 -7.78
C ASP A 202 -28.88 -15.35 -6.58
N PHE A 203 -28.61 -14.07 -6.85
CA PHE A 203 -28.32 -13.05 -5.83
C PHE A 203 -29.60 -12.54 -5.14
N ASN A 204 -30.76 -13.12 -5.44
CA ASN A 204 -32.06 -12.68 -4.93
C ASN A 204 -32.43 -13.28 -3.57
N ASP A 205 -31.78 -14.37 -3.14
CA ASP A 205 -32.14 -15.10 -1.91
C ASP A 205 -30.97 -15.15 -0.90
N VAL A 206 -30.29 -14.03 -0.67
CA VAL A 206 -29.45 -13.88 0.54
C VAL A 206 -30.31 -13.18 1.58
N ASP A 207 -30.77 -13.96 2.56
CA ASP A 207 -31.42 -13.44 3.77
C ASP A 207 -30.67 -12.18 4.24
N ILE A 208 -31.41 -11.10 4.53
CA ILE A 208 -30.81 -9.91 5.15
C ILE A 208 -30.32 -10.36 6.52
N ILE A 209 -29.07 -10.82 6.59
CA ILE A 209 -28.41 -11.12 7.85
C ILE A 209 -28.31 -9.78 8.57
N GLU A 210 -29.01 -9.64 9.69
CA GLU A 210 -28.90 -8.51 10.59
C GLU A 210 -27.44 -8.41 11.02
N ASP A 211 -26.75 -7.36 10.57
CA ASP A 211 -25.33 -7.18 10.80
C ASP A 211 -25.11 -5.83 11.48
N PRO A 212 -25.16 -5.82 12.82
CA PRO A 212 -25.19 -4.58 13.59
C PRO A 212 -23.92 -3.74 13.39
N GLU A 213 -22.81 -4.36 12.99
CA GLU A 213 -21.58 -3.67 12.67
C GLU A 213 -21.73 -2.85 11.38
N ILE A 214 -22.17 -3.48 10.29
CA ILE A 214 -22.37 -2.79 9.02
C ILE A 214 -23.49 -1.77 9.11
N ASP A 215 -24.58 -2.08 9.82
CA ASP A 215 -25.68 -1.13 10.00
C ASP A 215 -25.22 0.13 10.73
N HIS A 216 -24.36 -0.01 11.75
CA HIS A 216 -23.71 1.12 12.40
C HIS A 216 -22.76 1.88 11.47
N LEU A 217 -22.05 1.20 10.56
CA LEU A 217 -21.21 1.84 9.53
C LEU A 217 -22.04 2.64 8.50
N LEU A 218 -23.20 2.11 8.12
CA LEU A 218 -24.14 2.75 7.20
C LEU A 218 -24.78 3.99 7.84
N VAL A 219 -25.10 3.94 9.14
CA VAL A 219 -25.65 5.07 9.90
C VAL A 219 -24.59 6.15 10.15
N ASN A 220 -23.37 5.76 10.51
CA ASN A 220 -22.26 6.71 10.73
C ASN A 220 -21.72 7.32 9.44
N GLY A 221 -22.09 6.74 8.31
CA GLY A 221 -21.76 7.20 6.98
C GLY A 221 -20.29 7.08 6.60
N ASN A 222 -19.59 6.07 7.14
CA ASN A 222 -18.15 5.91 6.92
C ASN A 222 -17.84 5.08 5.67
N MET A 223 -17.80 5.75 4.51
CA MET A 223 -17.47 5.16 3.20
C MET A 223 -16.16 4.36 3.20
N GLU A 224 -15.15 4.78 3.96
CA GLU A 224 -13.83 4.13 3.95
C GLU A 224 -13.87 2.76 4.63
N GLN A 225 -14.59 2.66 5.75
CA GLN A 225 -14.78 1.38 6.41
C GLN A 225 -15.59 0.42 5.53
N LEU A 226 -16.62 0.91 4.84
CA LEU A 226 -17.37 0.12 3.86
C LEU A 226 -16.50 -0.30 2.66
N ALA A 227 -15.65 0.58 2.13
CA ALA A 227 -14.71 0.23 1.08
C ALA A 227 -13.68 -0.79 1.54
N SER A 228 -13.22 -0.72 2.80
CA SER A 228 -12.33 -1.73 3.37
C SER A 228 -13.02 -3.09 3.52
N VAL A 229 -14.30 -3.12 3.86
CA VAL A 229 -15.12 -4.35 3.88
C VAL A 229 -15.16 -4.98 2.48
N VAL A 230 -15.38 -4.19 1.42
CA VAL A 230 -15.32 -4.70 0.04
C VAL A 230 -13.93 -5.22 -0.31
N LEU A 231 -12.87 -4.45 -0.03
CA LEU A 231 -11.49 -4.83 -0.34
C LEU A 231 -10.98 -6.01 0.48
N ASN A 232 -11.56 -6.29 1.65
CA ASN A 232 -11.24 -7.44 2.49
C ASN A 232 -11.98 -8.72 2.04
N GLY A 233 -12.77 -8.67 0.97
CA GLY A 233 -13.53 -9.81 0.45
C GLY A 233 -14.92 -9.97 1.07
N GLU A 234 -15.33 -9.05 1.94
CA GLU A 234 -16.59 -9.09 2.68
C GLU A 234 -17.69 -8.24 2.04
N GLY A 235 -17.49 -7.78 0.80
CA GLY A 235 -18.43 -6.90 0.09
C GLY A 235 -19.85 -7.47 -0.05
N ARG A 236 -20.01 -8.81 -0.01
CA ARG A 236 -21.34 -9.47 -0.03
C ARG A 236 -22.25 -9.01 1.12
N ARG A 237 -21.68 -8.63 2.28
CA ARG A 237 -22.42 -8.10 3.44
C ARG A 237 -23.11 -6.76 3.15
N LEU A 238 -22.66 -6.03 2.11
CA LEU A 238 -23.18 -4.72 1.75
C LEU A 238 -24.25 -4.78 0.66
N VAL A 239 -24.36 -5.90 -0.06
CA VAL A 239 -25.31 -6.08 -1.15
C VAL A 239 -26.73 -6.03 -0.60
N ASN A 240 -27.66 -5.38 -1.32
CA ASN A 240 -29.06 -5.19 -0.94
C ASN A 240 -29.30 -4.37 0.34
N ARG A 241 -28.28 -3.73 0.91
CA ARG A 241 -28.42 -2.78 2.04
C ARG A 241 -28.84 -1.40 1.55
N GLN A 242 -29.49 -0.63 2.42
CA GLN A 242 -29.95 0.73 2.12
C GLN A 242 -29.32 1.72 3.11
N SER A 243 -28.92 2.89 2.62
CA SER A 243 -28.38 3.99 3.43
C SER A 243 -29.19 5.27 3.22
N SER A 244 -29.29 6.10 4.26
CA SER A 244 -29.89 7.43 4.16
C SER A 244 -29.01 8.45 3.41
N ASN A 245 -27.72 8.16 3.20
CA ASN A 245 -26.80 9.02 2.48
C ASN A 245 -26.78 8.64 0.98
N PRO A 246 -27.09 9.57 0.06
CA PRO A 246 -27.14 9.28 -1.38
C PRO A 246 -25.78 8.85 -1.97
N GLU A 247 -24.66 9.37 -1.43
CA GLU A 247 -23.31 8.97 -1.90
C GLU A 247 -22.99 7.52 -1.50
N LEU A 248 -23.40 7.11 -0.29
CA LEU A 248 -23.23 5.73 0.17
C LEU A 248 -24.14 4.77 -0.58
N GLN A 249 -25.37 5.19 -0.88
CA GLN A 249 -26.27 4.37 -1.68
C GLN A 249 -25.68 4.13 -3.07
N ALA A 250 -25.16 5.16 -3.74
CA ALA A 250 -24.49 5.01 -5.02
C ALA A 250 -23.26 4.08 -4.93
N PHE A 251 -22.52 4.09 -3.82
CA PHE A 251 -21.45 3.12 -3.61
C PHE A 251 -21.96 1.70 -3.45
N ILE A 252 -22.99 1.48 -2.61
CA ILE A 252 -23.62 0.17 -2.38
C ILE A 252 -24.14 -0.42 -3.68
N ASP A 253 -24.79 0.41 -4.50
CA ASP A 253 -25.30 0.01 -5.82
C ASP A 253 -24.18 -0.44 -6.76
N ASN A 254 -22.96 0.11 -6.60
CA ASN A 254 -21.76 -0.27 -7.36
C ASN A 254 -20.95 -1.41 -6.74
N VAL A 255 -21.24 -1.84 -5.51
CA VAL A 255 -20.50 -2.92 -4.82
C VAL A 255 -20.43 -4.21 -5.65
N PRO A 256 -21.52 -4.70 -6.28
CA PRO A 256 -21.45 -5.89 -7.13
C PRO A 256 -20.44 -5.78 -8.27
N SER A 257 -20.32 -4.61 -8.89
CA SER A 257 -19.32 -4.36 -9.94
C SER A 257 -17.89 -4.43 -9.40
N TYR A 258 -17.64 -3.89 -8.19
CA TYR A 258 -16.34 -3.99 -7.54
C TYR A 258 -15.98 -5.43 -7.18
N ILE A 259 -16.92 -6.20 -6.65
CA ILE A 259 -16.73 -7.63 -6.36
C ILE A 259 -16.39 -8.39 -7.64
N GLY A 260 -17.13 -8.17 -8.73
CA GLY A 260 -16.88 -8.80 -10.02
C GLY A 260 -15.48 -8.48 -10.57
N LYS A 261 -15.03 -7.23 -10.46
CA LYS A 261 -13.66 -6.84 -10.87
C LYS A 261 -12.59 -7.49 -10.00
N ILE A 262 -12.76 -7.49 -8.67
CA ILE A 262 -11.83 -8.14 -7.75
C ILE A 262 -11.73 -9.63 -8.09
N HIS A 263 -12.87 -10.29 -8.32
CA HIS A 263 -12.91 -11.69 -8.72
C HIS A 263 -12.18 -11.93 -10.04
N ALA A 264 -12.42 -11.11 -11.08
CA ALA A 264 -11.73 -11.21 -12.37
C ALA A 264 -10.20 -11.09 -12.24
N VAL A 265 -9.70 -10.21 -11.36
CA VAL A 265 -8.25 -10.11 -11.07
C VAL A 265 -7.71 -11.41 -10.47
N HIS A 266 -8.46 -12.07 -9.56
CA HIS A 266 -8.04 -13.33 -8.96
C HIS A 266 -8.08 -14.50 -9.95
N ILE A 267 -9.09 -14.57 -10.81
CA ILE A 267 -9.17 -15.56 -11.90
C ILE A 267 -8.00 -15.38 -12.87
N ALA A 268 -7.75 -14.16 -13.35
CA ALA A 268 -6.61 -13.90 -14.23
C ALA A 268 -5.26 -14.23 -13.56
N ALA A 269 -5.13 -13.99 -12.25
CA ALA A 269 -3.95 -14.37 -11.48
C ALA A 269 -3.79 -15.89 -11.31
N ARG A 270 -4.91 -16.62 -11.18
CA ARG A 270 -4.96 -18.09 -11.10
C ARG A 270 -4.63 -18.76 -12.43
N GLU A 271 -5.10 -18.21 -13.54
CA GLU A 271 -4.89 -18.74 -14.89
C GLU A 271 -3.54 -18.31 -15.50
N GLY A 272 -2.93 -17.25 -14.96
CA GLY A 272 -1.69 -16.69 -15.48
C GLY A 272 -1.88 -15.76 -16.68
N ASN A 273 -3.12 -15.35 -16.95
CA ASN A 273 -3.45 -14.48 -18.07
C ASN A 273 -3.12 -13.02 -17.74
N LEU A 274 -1.89 -12.62 -18.06
CA LEU A 274 -1.39 -11.27 -17.80
C LEU A 274 -2.23 -10.17 -18.49
N ARG A 275 -2.80 -10.45 -19.66
CA ARG A 275 -3.58 -9.46 -20.42
C ARG A 275 -4.89 -9.13 -19.71
N ASP A 276 -5.60 -10.17 -19.27
CA ASP A 276 -6.88 -9.98 -18.59
C ASP A 276 -6.69 -9.40 -17.20
N LEU A 277 -5.59 -9.79 -16.52
CA LEU A 277 -5.16 -9.15 -15.28
C LEU A 277 -4.93 -7.64 -15.46
N GLN A 278 -4.23 -7.24 -16.52
CA GLN A 278 -3.96 -5.83 -16.83
C GLN A 278 -5.24 -5.04 -17.15
N ASN A 279 -6.20 -5.67 -17.83
CA ASN A 279 -7.49 -5.05 -18.15
C ASN A 279 -8.37 -4.89 -16.90
N ALA A 280 -8.37 -5.89 -16.01
CA ALA A 280 -9.16 -5.86 -14.77
C ALA A 280 -8.54 -4.95 -13.69
N LEU A 281 -7.22 -4.75 -13.70
CA LEU A 281 -6.50 -3.83 -12.83
C LEU A 281 -6.55 -2.38 -13.34
N ASP A 282 -7.77 -1.85 -13.46
CA ASP A 282 -8.01 -0.42 -13.71
C ASP A 282 -7.58 0.46 -12.52
N ARG A 283 -7.59 -0.11 -11.31
CA ARG A 283 -7.33 0.61 -10.05
C ARG A 283 -6.29 -0.10 -9.21
N ARG A 284 -5.38 0.69 -8.65
CA ARG A 284 -4.27 0.22 -7.78
C ARG A 284 -4.74 -0.65 -6.61
N LYS A 285 -5.89 -0.34 -6.00
CA LYS A 285 -6.38 -1.04 -4.81
C LYS A 285 -6.84 -2.46 -5.09
N PHE A 286 -7.26 -2.78 -6.31
CA PHE A 286 -7.66 -4.14 -6.65
C PHE A 286 -6.48 -5.12 -6.68
N ALA A 287 -5.25 -4.63 -6.79
CA ALA A 287 -4.05 -5.46 -6.70
C ALA A 287 -3.82 -6.07 -5.29
N ILE A 288 -4.35 -5.44 -4.23
CA ILE A 288 -4.26 -5.92 -2.85
C ILE A 288 -5.60 -6.39 -2.27
N ALA A 289 -6.68 -6.27 -3.04
CA ALA A 289 -8.00 -6.67 -2.61
C ALA A 289 -8.04 -8.19 -2.42
N ARG A 290 -8.81 -8.66 -1.44
CA ARG A 290 -9.09 -10.08 -1.21
C ARG A 290 -10.41 -10.41 -1.89
N ASP A 291 -10.50 -11.60 -2.45
CA ASP A 291 -11.75 -12.14 -2.98
C ASP A 291 -12.39 -13.07 -1.95
N GLY A 292 -13.71 -12.95 -1.75
CA GLY A 292 -14.47 -13.85 -0.90
C GLY A 292 -14.53 -15.28 -1.42
N ALA A 293 -14.24 -15.50 -2.71
CA ALA A 293 -14.07 -16.85 -3.27
C ALA A 293 -12.66 -17.43 -3.09
N SER A 294 -11.68 -16.61 -2.70
CA SER A 294 -10.30 -17.08 -2.48
C SER A 294 -10.15 -17.62 -1.05
N PRO A 295 -9.68 -18.87 -0.86
CA PRO A 295 -9.44 -19.44 0.46
C PRO A 295 -8.44 -18.60 1.25
N HIS A 296 -8.58 -18.63 2.58
CA HIS A 296 -7.74 -17.90 3.54
C HIS A 296 -7.69 -16.38 3.32
N GLY A 297 -8.58 -15.81 2.49
CA GLY A 297 -8.55 -14.40 2.10
C GLY A 297 -7.24 -14.01 1.38
N ALA A 298 -6.74 -14.92 0.54
CA ALA A 298 -5.57 -14.70 -0.29
C ALA A 298 -5.76 -13.50 -1.24
N THR A 299 -4.68 -12.74 -1.47
CA THR A 299 -4.64 -11.65 -2.46
C THR A 299 -4.22 -12.18 -3.84
N PRO A 300 -4.35 -11.39 -4.94
CA PRO A 300 -3.98 -11.84 -6.28
C PRO A 300 -2.52 -12.31 -6.38
N LEU A 301 -1.60 -11.71 -5.61
CA LEU A 301 -0.21 -12.14 -5.60
C LEU A 301 -0.01 -13.50 -4.90
N HIS A 302 -0.76 -13.78 -3.83
CA HIS A 302 -0.75 -15.12 -3.21
C HIS A 302 -1.20 -16.18 -4.22
N VAL A 303 -2.32 -15.91 -4.91
CA VAL A 303 -2.86 -16.80 -5.94
C VAL A 303 -1.83 -17.05 -7.05
N ALA A 304 -1.26 -15.99 -7.61
CA ALA A 304 -0.25 -16.11 -8.67
C ALA A 304 0.98 -16.93 -8.24
N VAL A 305 1.38 -16.84 -6.97
CA VAL A 305 2.49 -17.64 -6.41
C VAL A 305 2.13 -19.12 -6.30
N VAL A 306 0.94 -19.46 -5.80
CA VAL A 306 0.47 -20.85 -5.66
C VAL A 306 0.47 -21.58 -7.01
N PHE A 307 0.03 -20.90 -8.07
CA PHE A 307 -0.04 -21.46 -9.41
C PHE A 307 1.24 -21.25 -10.24
N GLY A 308 2.25 -20.57 -9.70
CA GLY A 308 3.56 -20.40 -10.36
C GLY A 308 3.57 -19.46 -11.56
N HIS A 309 2.70 -18.47 -11.61
CA HIS A 309 2.59 -17.57 -12.77
C HIS A 309 3.62 -16.44 -12.71
N THR A 310 4.86 -16.74 -13.12
CA THR A 310 6.00 -15.81 -13.06
C THR A 310 5.72 -14.44 -13.70
N SER A 311 5.02 -14.40 -14.84
CA SER A 311 4.67 -13.17 -15.56
C SER A 311 3.76 -12.26 -14.73
N VAL A 312 2.73 -12.86 -14.11
CA VAL A 312 1.78 -12.18 -13.22
C VAL A 312 2.48 -11.72 -11.94
N ILE A 313 3.30 -12.57 -11.31
CA ILE A 313 4.07 -12.24 -10.11
C ILE A 313 4.96 -11.02 -10.36
N ARG A 314 5.74 -11.03 -11.44
CA ARG A 314 6.62 -9.91 -11.82
C ARG A 314 5.84 -8.63 -12.10
N TYR A 315 4.70 -8.74 -12.76
CA TYR A 315 3.86 -7.59 -13.05
C TYR A 315 3.26 -6.99 -11.77
N LEU A 316 2.61 -7.80 -10.94
CA LEU A 316 1.97 -7.36 -9.70
C LEU A 316 2.98 -6.76 -8.72
N ALA A 317 4.03 -7.49 -8.37
CA ALA A 317 5.02 -7.01 -7.40
C ALA A 317 5.90 -5.88 -7.96
N GLY A 318 6.17 -5.87 -9.27
CA GLY A 318 6.93 -4.79 -9.91
C GLY A 318 6.15 -3.49 -10.08
N ARG A 319 4.85 -3.58 -10.42
CA ARG A 319 3.99 -2.40 -10.60
C ARG A 319 3.36 -1.90 -9.30
N PHE A 320 3.10 -2.82 -8.37
CA PHE A 320 2.45 -2.57 -7.09
C PHE A 320 3.27 -3.22 -5.96
N PRO A 321 4.36 -2.59 -5.51
CA PRO A 321 5.25 -3.16 -4.49
C PRO A 321 4.54 -3.52 -3.18
N GLU A 322 3.45 -2.82 -2.85
CA GLU A 322 2.64 -3.09 -1.66
C GLU A 322 2.08 -4.52 -1.62
N THR A 323 1.86 -5.14 -2.78
CA THR A 323 1.34 -6.52 -2.88
C THR A 323 2.27 -7.54 -2.22
N THR A 324 3.58 -7.28 -2.18
CA THR A 324 4.59 -8.16 -1.56
C THR A 324 4.51 -8.24 -0.04
N HIS A 325 3.93 -7.21 0.58
CA HIS A 325 3.72 -7.12 2.03
C HIS A 325 2.27 -7.37 2.44
N ALA A 326 1.38 -7.57 1.47
CA ALA A 326 -0.01 -7.88 1.76
C ALA A 326 -0.09 -9.23 2.48
N VAL A 327 -0.99 -9.32 3.46
CA VAL A 327 -1.20 -10.54 4.24
C VAL A 327 -2.57 -11.14 3.93
N ASP A 328 -2.71 -12.44 4.11
CA ASP A 328 -3.98 -13.17 4.10
C ASP A 328 -4.68 -13.06 5.48
N VAL A 329 -5.72 -13.86 5.73
CA VAL A 329 -6.46 -13.89 7.02
C VAL A 329 -5.61 -14.46 8.16
N ASP A 330 -4.70 -15.39 7.84
CA ASP A 330 -3.77 -16.01 8.79
C ASP A 330 -2.51 -15.16 9.04
N GLY A 331 -2.42 -13.96 8.44
CA GLY A 331 -1.26 -13.08 8.58
C GLY A 331 -0.06 -13.49 7.71
N ARG A 332 -0.23 -14.44 6.81
CA ARG A 332 0.82 -14.94 5.91
C ARG A 332 0.96 -14.00 4.71
N THR A 333 2.19 -13.80 4.28
CA THR A 333 2.54 -13.04 3.08
C THR A 333 2.73 -13.95 1.86
N PRO A 334 2.82 -13.43 0.63
CA PRO A 334 3.09 -14.25 -0.56
C PRO A 334 4.40 -15.05 -0.45
N LEU A 335 5.35 -14.57 0.35
CA LEU A 335 6.61 -15.27 0.62
C LEU A 335 6.41 -16.54 1.46
N HIS A 336 5.45 -16.57 2.39
CA HIS A 336 5.10 -17.77 3.14
C HIS A 336 4.53 -18.85 2.21
N TYR A 337 3.71 -18.45 1.24
CA TYR A 337 3.18 -19.37 0.24
C TYR A 337 4.30 -19.89 -0.66
N ALA A 338 5.18 -19.00 -1.13
CA ALA A 338 6.36 -19.35 -1.94
C ALA A 338 7.29 -20.36 -1.26
N ALA A 339 7.38 -20.35 0.07
CA ALA A 339 8.21 -21.28 0.84
C ALA A 339 7.70 -22.74 0.77
N THR A 340 6.42 -22.94 0.52
CA THR A 340 5.81 -24.28 0.43
C THR A 340 6.00 -24.93 -0.94
N LEU A 341 6.39 -24.14 -1.96
CA LEU A 341 6.57 -24.62 -3.32
C LEU A 341 7.87 -25.41 -3.45
N ALA A 342 7.81 -26.54 -4.13
CA ALA A 342 8.96 -27.43 -4.36
C ALA A 342 9.82 -26.99 -5.56
N ASP A 343 10.03 -25.69 -5.75
CA ASP A 343 10.65 -25.09 -6.94
C ASP A 343 12.17 -24.81 -6.80
N ASN A 344 12.81 -25.44 -5.82
CA ASN A 344 14.17 -25.10 -5.36
C ASN A 344 14.32 -23.64 -4.87
N GLY A 345 13.24 -23.03 -4.39
CA GLY A 345 13.19 -21.66 -3.91
C GLY A 345 13.16 -20.60 -5.02
N HIS A 346 12.76 -20.95 -6.25
CA HIS A 346 12.73 -20.01 -7.38
C HIS A 346 11.82 -18.80 -7.10
N TYR A 347 10.55 -19.02 -6.78
CA TYR A 347 9.55 -18.02 -6.44
C TYR A 347 9.86 -17.34 -5.11
N TYR A 348 10.41 -18.08 -4.15
CA TYR A 348 10.88 -17.50 -2.89
C TYR A 348 11.95 -16.42 -3.14
N ASN A 349 12.98 -16.76 -3.92
CA ASN A 349 14.04 -15.82 -4.30
C ASN A 349 13.52 -14.70 -5.20
N LEU A 350 12.58 -14.98 -6.10
CA LEU A 350 11.95 -13.97 -6.95
C LEU A 350 11.25 -12.89 -6.11
N LEU A 351 10.47 -13.29 -5.11
CA LEU A 351 9.79 -12.35 -4.22
C LEU A 351 10.78 -11.56 -3.36
N LEU A 352 11.86 -12.19 -2.88
CA LEU A 352 12.94 -11.48 -2.18
C LEU A 352 13.58 -10.39 -3.05
N HIS A 353 13.87 -10.69 -4.32
CA HIS A 353 14.41 -9.70 -5.27
C HIS A 353 13.42 -8.56 -5.55
N LEU A 354 12.12 -8.82 -5.41
CA LEU A 354 11.05 -7.84 -5.60
C LEU A 354 10.72 -7.07 -4.30
N GLY A 355 11.48 -7.28 -3.22
CA GLY A 355 11.38 -6.51 -1.98
C GLY A 355 10.57 -7.18 -0.85
N ALA A 356 10.19 -8.45 -0.99
CA ALA A 356 9.51 -9.16 0.09
C ALA A 356 10.42 -9.32 1.33
N ASN A 357 9.84 -9.17 2.52
CA ASN A 357 10.57 -9.28 3.78
C ASN A 357 10.43 -10.69 4.40
N PRO A 358 11.52 -11.46 4.56
CA PRO A 358 11.50 -12.81 5.14
C PRO A 358 11.32 -12.85 6.65
N LEU A 359 11.41 -11.70 7.33
CA LEU A 359 11.33 -11.60 8.79
C LEU A 359 9.90 -11.42 9.32
N ILE A 360 8.91 -11.25 8.42
CA ILE A 360 7.50 -11.13 8.81
C ILE A 360 7.03 -12.45 9.40
N LEU A 361 6.33 -12.36 10.53
CA LEU A 361 5.70 -13.49 11.20
C LEU A 361 4.22 -13.51 10.86
N ASP A 362 3.68 -14.71 10.66
CA ASP A 362 2.25 -14.93 10.56
C ASP A 362 1.56 -14.94 11.95
N ASN A 363 0.25 -15.17 11.98
CA ASN A 363 -0.51 -15.23 13.23
C ASN A 363 -0.13 -16.44 14.11
N PHE A 364 0.59 -17.43 13.56
CA PHE A 364 1.14 -18.57 14.29
C PHE A 364 2.55 -18.30 14.82
N GLY A 365 3.10 -17.11 14.58
CA GLY A 365 4.45 -16.71 14.99
C GLY A 365 5.56 -17.34 14.14
N GLN A 366 5.23 -17.87 12.96
CA GLN A 366 6.18 -18.51 12.06
C GLN A 366 6.65 -17.57 10.96
N LYS A 367 7.92 -17.71 10.57
CA LYS A 367 8.50 -17.02 9.41
C LYS A 367 8.25 -17.83 8.15
N ALA A 368 8.33 -17.19 6.99
CA ALA A 368 8.23 -17.88 5.71
C ALA A 368 9.23 -19.05 5.56
N ASP A 369 10.48 -18.90 6.02
CA ASP A 369 11.48 -19.96 5.96
C ASP A 369 11.11 -21.23 6.73
N PHE A 370 10.30 -21.14 7.79
CA PHE A 370 9.85 -22.30 8.58
C PHE A 370 9.10 -23.33 7.73
N TYR A 371 8.28 -22.83 6.79
CA TYR A 371 7.45 -23.66 5.92
C TYR A 371 8.23 -24.37 4.80
N LYS A 372 9.51 -24.03 4.59
CA LYS A 372 10.39 -24.77 3.67
C LYS A 372 10.74 -26.15 4.22
N GLU A 373 10.97 -26.22 5.53
CA GLU A 373 11.41 -27.43 6.23
C GLU A 373 10.21 -28.20 6.79
N ASN A 374 9.17 -27.49 7.25
CA ASN A 374 8.00 -28.08 7.90
C ASN A 374 6.76 -28.01 6.99
N GLN A 375 6.70 -28.89 5.99
CA GLN A 375 5.56 -28.99 5.05
C GLN A 375 4.32 -29.67 5.66
N THR A 376 4.35 -30.07 6.93
CA THR A 376 3.20 -30.69 7.61
C THR A 376 2.09 -29.68 7.90
N ASP A 377 2.49 -28.45 8.23
CA ASP A 377 1.58 -27.42 8.74
C ASP A 377 0.98 -26.57 7.61
N LEU A 378 1.72 -26.42 6.53
CA LEU A 378 1.28 -25.79 5.30
C LEU A 378 2.01 -26.45 4.13
N SER A 379 1.27 -27.15 3.27
CA SER A 379 1.82 -27.78 2.07
C SER A 379 1.25 -27.14 0.80
N HIS A 380 2.05 -27.14 -0.28
CA HIS A 380 1.58 -26.66 -1.58
C HIS A 380 0.37 -27.46 -2.09
N LYS A 381 0.31 -28.78 -1.81
CA LYS A 381 -0.83 -29.63 -2.17
C LYS A 381 -2.10 -29.22 -1.42
N GLN A 382 -1.99 -28.90 -0.13
CA GLN A 382 -3.11 -28.39 0.66
C GLN A 382 -3.59 -27.04 0.13
N LEU A 383 -2.67 -26.13 -0.19
CA LEU A 383 -3.02 -24.84 -0.81
C LEU A 383 -3.79 -25.06 -2.12
N LEU A 384 -3.28 -25.89 -3.04
CA LEU A 384 -3.96 -26.19 -4.31
C LEU A 384 -5.36 -26.79 -4.08
N ARG A 385 -5.49 -27.71 -3.12
CA ARG A 385 -6.77 -28.30 -2.74
C ARG A 385 -7.77 -27.25 -2.24
N ASP A 386 -7.32 -26.32 -1.40
CA ASP A 386 -8.17 -25.24 -0.88
C ASP A 386 -8.65 -24.30 -2.00
N PHE A 387 -7.80 -24.07 -3.02
CA PHE A 387 -8.19 -23.34 -4.24
C PHE A 387 -9.04 -24.18 -5.21
N GLY A 388 -9.37 -25.44 -4.89
CA GLY A 388 -10.13 -26.34 -5.75
C GLY A 388 -9.35 -26.81 -6.99
N ALA A 389 -8.03 -26.75 -6.96
CA ALA A 389 -7.15 -27.25 -8.02
C ALA A 389 -6.73 -28.70 -7.76
N ARG A 390 -6.29 -29.40 -8.82
CA ARG A 390 -5.78 -30.77 -8.71
C ARG A 390 -4.42 -30.75 -8.02
N GLU A 391 -4.25 -31.58 -6.99
CA GLU A 391 -2.98 -31.70 -6.25
C GLU A 391 -1.81 -32.12 -7.14
N GLU A 392 -2.08 -32.85 -8.23
CA GLU A 392 -1.12 -33.27 -9.25
C GLU A 392 -0.42 -32.10 -9.94
N LEU A 393 -1.04 -30.91 -9.97
CA LEU A 393 -0.44 -29.69 -10.52
C LEU A 393 0.84 -29.31 -9.77
N ALA A 394 0.94 -29.61 -8.47
CA ALA A 394 2.17 -29.41 -7.70
C ALA A 394 3.33 -30.22 -8.28
N ASP A 395 3.06 -31.45 -8.73
CA ASP A 395 4.07 -32.34 -9.29
C ASP A 395 4.40 -31.93 -10.75
N GLU A 396 3.41 -31.45 -11.52
CA GLU A 396 3.62 -30.93 -12.88
C GLU A 396 4.55 -29.71 -12.91
N MET A 397 4.40 -28.78 -11.95
CA MET A 397 5.28 -27.61 -11.81
C MET A 397 6.76 -27.97 -11.62
N LEU A 398 7.07 -29.21 -11.21
CA LEU A 398 8.44 -29.73 -11.09
C LEU A 398 9.00 -30.26 -12.41
N THR A 399 8.13 -30.70 -13.32
CA THR A 399 8.50 -31.54 -14.47
C THR A 399 8.86 -30.77 -15.73
N ASP A 400 8.91 -29.44 -15.72
CA ASP A 400 9.24 -28.64 -16.90
C ASP A 400 10.72 -28.76 -17.36
N LYS A 401 11.52 -29.60 -16.68
CA LYS A 401 12.76 -30.18 -17.23
C LYS A 401 12.53 -31.35 -18.23
N GLY A 402 11.29 -31.64 -18.61
CA GLY A 402 10.94 -32.90 -19.26
C GLY A 402 9.81 -32.84 -20.28
N ARG A 403 9.46 -31.67 -20.85
CA ARG A 403 8.79 -31.65 -22.16
C ARG A 403 9.76 -32.16 -23.23
N LYS A 404 9.95 -33.48 -23.24
CA LYS A 404 10.32 -34.21 -24.44
C LYS A 404 9.39 -33.70 -25.53
N SER A 405 10.00 -33.18 -26.60
CA SER A 405 9.38 -33.15 -27.92
C SER A 405 8.51 -34.39 -28.06
N SER A 406 7.20 -34.19 -27.99
CA SER A 406 6.24 -35.20 -28.38
C SER A 406 6.62 -35.55 -29.81
N SER A 407 7.23 -36.73 -29.95
CA SER A 407 7.45 -37.39 -31.21
C SER A 407 6.09 -37.52 -31.88
N PHE A 408 5.77 -36.56 -32.74
CA PHE A 408 4.76 -36.74 -33.77
C PHE A 408 5.26 -37.87 -34.65
N ASN A 409 4.86 -39.09 -34.31
CA ASN A 409 4.85 -40.23 -35.21
C ASN A 409 3.82 -39.93 -36.30
N LEU A 410 4.22 -39.13 -37.30
CA LEU A 410 3.54 -39.05 -38.58
C LEU A 410 4.08 -40.20 -39.46
N PRO A 411 3.21 -40.98 -40.11
CA PRO A 411 3.65 -42.09 -40.93
C PRO A 411 4.43 -41.56 -42.13
N LEU A 412 5.64 -42.08 -42.31
CA LEU A 412 6.54 -41.83 -43.44
C LEU A 412 5.81 -42.06 -44.77
N ILE A 413 5.38 -40.98 -45.42
CA ILE A 413 5.05 -40.99 -46.84
C ILE A 413 6.38 -41.17 -47.59
N LYS A 414 6.58 -42.40 -48.10
CA LYS A 414 7.52 -42.67 -49.19
C LYS A 414 7.14 -41.80 -50.37
N THR A 415 7.99 -40.87 -50.80
CA THR A 415 8.16 -40.51 -52.22
C THR A 415 9.31 -39.52 -52.46
N LEU A 416 10.29 -40.00 -53.24
CA LEU A 416 11.02 -39.29 -54.33
C LEU A 416 11.92 -38.08 -54.04
N LYS A 417 13.23 -38.33 -54.13
CA LYS A 417 14.25 -37.69 -55.03
C LYS A 417 15.61 -38.30 -54.65
N LYS A 418 16.23 -39.24 -55.37
CA LYS A 418 16.88 -39.19 -56.71
C LYS A 418 17.34 -37.78 -57.12
N LEU A 419 18.62 -37.70 -57.51
CA LEU A 419 19.44 -36.53 -57.89
C LEU A 419 20.03 -35.84 -56.65
N PHE A 420 21.31 -35.94 -56.30
CA PHE A 420 22.56 -36.13 -57.07
C PHE A 420 23.58 -36.97 -56.31
#